data_AF-A0A669P425-F1
#
_entry.id   AF-A0A669P425-F1
#
_cell.length_a   1.000
_cell.length_b   1.000
_cell.length_c   1.000
_cell.angle_alpha   90.00
_cell.angle_beta   90.00
_cell.angle_gamma   90.00
#
_symmetry.space_group_name_H-M   'P 1'
#
loop_
_entity.id
_entity.type
_entity.pdbx_description
1 polymer ?
#
loop_
_entity_poly.entity_id
_entity_poly.type
_entity_poly.pdbx_seq_one_letter_code
_entity_poly.pdbx_strand_id
1 'polypeptide(L)'
;MRNPQARHNFYLAAPDLLDPKSATQNSKPRLSFSTKPTVLSSREESDSAINVMKWKTVSTIFLVVVVYLIIGATVFKALEQPHETSQRATIVIQKQTFVSQHSCVNATELDELIQQVVAAINAGIIPLGNTSTQISHWDLGSSFFFAGTVITTIGFGNISPRTQGGKIFCIIYALLGIPLFGFLLAGVGDQLGTIFGKGIAKVEDTFVKWNVSQTKIRIISTIIFILFGCVLFVALPAVIFKHIEGWSTLDAIYFVVITLTTIGFGDYVAGGSDIEYLDFYKPVVWFWILVGLAYFAAVLSMIGDWLRVISKKTKEENITVRKNKIKASELIEVIFFLWEKFKRQSLSAACDLDFIMLVLKFLKCLLFLATAKSWAVECR
;
A
#
# COMPACT_ATOMS: atom_id res chain seq x y z
N MET A 1 -31.56 -39.09 -86.97
CA MET A 1 -31.23 -38.23 -88.12
C MET A 1 -30.04 -37.37 -87.76
N ARG A 2 -29.06 -37.32 -88.68
CA ARG A 2 -27.74 -36.65 -88.68
C ARG A 2 -26.64 -37.22 -87.77
N ASN A 3 -25.50 -37.38 -88.45
CA ASN A 3 -24.30 -38.16 -88.22
C ASN A 3 -23.12 -37.17 -87.91
N PRO A 4 -21.83 -37.54 -87.96
CA PRO A 4 -20.94 -37.84 -86.82
C PRO A 4 -19.64 -37.00 -86.84
N GLN A 5 -18.65 -37.35 -85.99
CA GLN A 5 -17.19 -37.48 -86.28
C GLN A 5 -16.44 -37.47 -84.92
N ALA A 6 -15.88 -38.55 -84.37
CA ALA A 6 -14.79 -39.44 -84.82
C ALA A 6 -13.39 -38.80 -84.84
N ARG A 7 -12.50 -39.24 -83.93
CA ARG A 7 -11.12 -39.66 -84.26
C ARG A 7 -10.42 -40.47 -83.15
N HIS A 8 -9.91 -41.62 -83.60
CA HIS A 8 -9.01 -42.66 -83.08
C HIS A 8 -7.71 -42.14 -82.42
N ASN A 9 -7.20 -42.68 -81.30
CA ASN A 9 -6.55 -43.98 -80.94
C ASN A 9 -5.00 -44.00 -81.05
N PHE A 10 -4.41 -44.86 -80.19
CA PHE A 10 -3.02 -45.38 -80.09
C PHE A 10 -2.06 -44.66 -79.11
N TYR A 11 -1.27 -45.30 -78.24
CA TYR A 11 -1.16 -46.66 -77.65
C TYR A 11 0.13 -46.70 -76.76
N LEU A 12 0.14 -47.44 -75.62
CA LEU A 12 1.30 -48.11 -74.91
C LEU A 12 2.56 -47.27 -74.52
N ALA A 13 3.39 -47.54 -73.50
CA ALA A 13 3.57 -48.56 -72.47
C ALA A 13 4.55 -48.01 -71.41
N ALA A 14 4.48 -48.51 -70.17
CA ALA A 14 5.59 -48.49 -69.19
C ALA A 14 6.64 -49.58 -69.58
N PRO A 15 7.89 -49.56 -69.09
CA PRO A 15 8.19 -49.97 -67.69
C PRO A 15 9.44 -49.29 -67.03
N ASP A 16 9.56 -49.51 -65.70
CA ASP A 16 10.73 -49.87 -64.86
C ASP A 16 12.15 -49.33 -65.15
N LEU A 17 13.10 -49.19 -64.21
CA LEU A 17 13.28 -49.03 -62.76
C LEU A 17 14.83 -49.00 -62.59
N LEU A 18 15.38 -48.24 -61.62
CA LEU A 18 16.80 -48.21 -61.18
C LEU A 18 17.75 -47.46 -62.13
N ASP A 19 18.65 -46.55 -61.70
CA ASP A 19 19.58 -46.63 -60.57
C ASP A 19 20.02 -45.22 -60.07
N PRO A 20 20.55 -45.09 -58.84
CA PRO A 20 20.98 -43.84 -58.23
C PRO A 20 22.50 -43.62 -58.34
N LYS A 21 22.98 -42.40 -58.62
CA LYS A 21 24.29 -41.89 -58.16
C LYS A 21 24.51 -40.41 -58.51
N SER A 22 24.79 -39.65 -57.46
CA SER A 22 25.75 -38.51 -57.37
C SER A 22 25.81 -37.47 -58.49
N ALA A 23 25.47 -36.21 -58.19
CA ALA A 23 26.37 -35.08 -58.36
C ALA A 23 25.81 -33.78 -57.75
N THR A 24 26.64 -33.19 -56.91
CA THR A 24 26.66 -31.84 -56.34
C THR A 24 26.36 -30.70 -57.33
N GLN A 25 25.64 -29.65 -56.88
CA GLN A 25 26.10 -28.24 -56.85
C GLN A 25 24.98 -27.23 -56.46
N ASN A 26 25.31 -26.34 -55.52
CA ASN A 26 24.99 -24.89 -55.41
C ASN A 26 23.58 -24.35 -55.79
N SER A 27 22.95 -23.39 -55.11
CA SER A 27 23.21 -22.59 -53.92
C SER A 27 21.93 -21.78 -53.58
N LYS A 28 21.68 -21.61 -52.28
CA LYS A 28 20.72 -20.72 -51.58
C LYS A 28 19.20 -21.01 -51.61
N PRO A 29 18.50 -20.86 -50.45
CA PRO A 29 17.20 -21.46 -50.21
C PRO A 29 16.04 -20.46 -50.35
N ARG A 30 15.00 -20.83 -51.11
CA ARG A 30 13.68 -20.18 -51.00
C ARG A 30 12.93 -20.75 -49.79
N LEU A 31 12.42 -19.85 -48.95
CA LEU A 31 11.47 -20.17 -47.89
C LEU A 31 10.24 -20.89 -48.46
N SER A 32 10.00 -22.11 -48.01
CA SER A 32 8.66 -22.70 -48.00
C SER A 32 8.43 -23.37 -46.65
N PHE A 33 7.55 -22.77 -45.83
CA PHE A 33 7.00 -23.48 -44.68
C PHE A 33 6.00 -24.50 -45.21
N SER A 34 6.36 -25.77 -45.02
CA SER A 34 5.57 -26.94 -45.36
C SER A 34 4.30 -26.98 -44.50
N THR A 35 3.14 -26.90 -45.15
CA THR A 35 1.85 -27.25 -44.57
C THR A 35 1.78 -28.78 -44.42
N LYS A 36 1.75 -29.29 -43.18
CA LYS A 36 1.25 -30.65 -42.90
C LYS A 36 -0.12 -30.55 -42.24
N PRO A 37 -1.09 -31.39 -42.62
CA PRO A 37 -2.44 -31.35 -42.08
C PRO A 37 -2.42 -31.95 -40.67
N THR A 38 -2.84 -31.15 -39.68
CA THR A 38 -3.03 -31.64 -38.32
C THR A 38 -4.37 -32.36 -38.24
N VAL A 39 -4.29 -33.65 -37.96
CA VAL A 39 -5.40 -34.55 -37.68
C VAL A 39 -6.16 -34.06 -36.45
N LEU A 40 -7.48 -34.05 -36.58
CA LEU A 40 -8.49 -33.79 -35.56
C LEU A 40 -8.24 -34.64 -34.30
N SER A 41 -7.91 -33.99 -33.18
CA SER A 41 -7.96 -34.60 -31.85
C SER A 41 -8.18 -33.50 -30.80
N SER A 42 -9.23 -33.68 -30.00
CA SER A 42 -9.59 -33.01 -28.75
C SER A 42 -9.21 -31.54 -28.58
N ARG A 43 -10.24 -30.71 -28.57
CA ARG A 43 -10.30 -29.37 -28.01
C ARG A 43 -9.77 -29.34 -26.55
N GLU A 44 -8.45 -29.23 -26.39
CA GLU A 44 -7.84 -28.62 -25.21
C GLU A 44 -7.94 -27.11 -25.39
N GLU A 45 -9.03 -26.57 -24.84
CA GLU A 45 -9.21 -25.14 -24.66
C GLU A 45 -8.11 -24.68 -23.70
N SER A 46 -6.99 -24.22 -24.26
CA SER A 46 -5.83 -23.78 -23.50
C SER A 46 -6.26 -22.70 -22.52
N ASP A 47 -6.08 -22.98 -21.22
CA ASP A 47 -6.24 -22.11 -20.07
C ASP A 47 -5.39 -20.84 -20.18
N SER A 48 -5.79 -19.94 -21.08
CA SER A 48 -5.31 -18.55 -21.18
C SER A 48 -6.27 -17.59 -20.47
N ALA A 49 -6.96 -18.08 -19.44
CA ALA A 49 -7.64 -17.24 -18.48
C ALA A 49 -6.61 -16.62 -17.53
N ILE A 50 -6.03 -15.50 -17.96
CA ILE A 50 -5.45 -14.50 -17.05
C ILE A 50 -6.41 -14.36 -15.87
N ASN A 51 -5.88 -14.44 -14.64
CA ASN A 51 -6.61 -14.32 -13.36
C ASN A 51 -7.34 -12.97 -13.24
N VAL A 52 -8.40 -12.73 -14.02
CA VAL A 52 -9.26 -11.56 -13.88
C VAL A 52 -10.13 -11.82 -12.66
N MET A 53 -9.88 -11.05 -11.58
CA MET A 53 -10.76 -11.06 -10.42
C MET A 53 -12.21 -10.88 -10.90
N LYS A 54 -13.07 -11.83 -10.57
CA LYS A 54 -14.48 -11.78 -11.00
C LYS A 54 -15.08 -10.44 -10.51
N TRP A 55 -15.84 -9.76 -11.37
CA TRP A 55 -16.51 -8.48 -11.03
C TRP A 55 -17.25 -8.53 -9.69
N LYS A 56 -17.87 -9.68 -9.36
CA LYS A 56 -18.52 -9.93 -8.06
C LYS A 56 -17.56 -9.81 -6.86
N THR A 57 -16.32 -10.30 -6.99
CA THR A 57 -15.28 -10.19 -5.96
C THR A 57 -14.81 -8.75 -5.82
N VAL A 58 -14.58 -8.05 -6.93
CA VAL A 58 -14.19 -6.63 -6.93
C VAL A 58 -15.26 -5.77 -6.25
N SER A 59 -16.53 -5.97 -6.61
CA SER A 59 -17.66 -5.27 -6.00
C SER A 59 -17.79 -5.55 -4.49
N THR A 60 -17.51 -6.78 -4.06
CA THR A 60 -17.50 -7.14 -2.63
C THR A 60 -16.37 -6.43 -1.88
N ILE A 61 -15.15 -6.44 -2.42
CA ILE A 61 -13.99 -5.75 -1.82
C ILE A 61 -14.24 -4.24 -1.75
N PHE A 62 -14.79 -3.65 -2.81
CA PHE A 62 -15.16 -2.23 -2.84
C PHE A 62 -16.13 -1.88 -1.72
N LEU A 63 -17.18 -2.68 -1.51
CA LEU A 63 -18.15 -2.44 -0.43
C LEU A 63 -17.49 -2.55 0.96
N VAL A 64 -16.58 -3.52 1.15
CA VAL A 64 -15.79 -3.63 2.39
C VAL A 64 -14.94 -2.39 2.63
N VAL A 65 -14.28 -1.85 1.59
CA VAL A 65 -13.50 -0.60 1.69
C VAL A 65 -14.40 0.59 2.03
N VAL A 66 -15.58 0.70 1.40
CA VAL A 66 -16.54 1.78 1.71
C VAL A 66 -16.97 1.71 3.18
N VAL A 67 -17.31 0.52 3.68
CA VAL A 67 -17.65 0.33 5.11
C VAL A 67 -16.47 0.71 6.01
N TYR A 68 -15.25 0.30 5.66
CA TYR A 68 -14.04 0.66 6.40
C TYR A 68 -13.83 2.19 6.46
N LEU A 69 -14.05 2.90 5.36
CA LEU A 69 -13.97 4.37 5.30
C LEU A 69 -15.05 5.04 6.15
N ILE A 70 -16.29 4.53 6.16
CA ILE A 70 -17.38 5.08 7.00
C ILE A 70 -17.04 4.91 8.49
N ILE A 71 -16.54 3.74 8.88
CA ILE A 71 -16.08 3.50 10.26
C ILE A 71 -14.94 4.47 10.60
N GLY A 72 -13.93 4.59 9.74
CA GLY A 72 -12.82 5.53 9.93
C GLY A 72 -13.30 6.98 10.10
N ALA A 73 -14.16 7.46 9.19
CA ALA A 73 -14.68 8.83 9.20
C ALA A 73 -15.47 9.15 10.48
N THR A 74 -16.30 8.21 10.94
CA THR A 74 -17.10 8.41 12.17
C THR A 74 -16.22 8.43 13.42
N VAL A 75 -15.21 7.55 13.49
CA VAL A 75 -14.24 7.52 14.61
C VAL A 75 -13.38 8.78 14.63
N PHE A 76 -12.78 9.18 13.50
CA PHE A 76 -11.98 10.41 13.43
C PHE A 76 -12.80 11.64 13.77
N LYS A 77 -14.03 11.76 13.26
CA LYS A 77 -14.94 12.86 13.62
C LYS A 77 -15.20 12.89 15.13
N ALA A 78 -15.47 11.74 15.75
CA ALA A 78 -15.74 11.67 17.18
C ALA A 78 -14.53 12.08 18.04
N LEU A 79 -13.32 11.77 17.59
CA LEU A 79 -12.07 12.09 18.30
C LEU A 79 -11.61 13.55 18.07
N GLU A 80 -11.67 14.03 16.84
CA GLU A 80 -11.05 15.31 16.44
C GLU A 80 -12.01 16.50 16.51
N GLN A 81 -13.30 16.31 16.22
CA GLN A 81 -14.25 17.44 16.15
C GLN A 81 -14.39 18.21 17.48
N PRO A 82 -14.42 17.55 18.67
CA PRO A 82 -14.46 18.28 19.93
C PRO A 82 -13.23 19.18 20.12
N HIS A 83 -12.04 18.66 19.76
CA HIS A 83 -10.79 19.41 19.86
C HIS A 83 -10.76 20.59 18.87
N GLU A 84 -11.15 20.37 17.60
CA GLU A 84 -11.26 21.43 16.59
C GLU A 84 -12.20 22.56 17.04
N THR A 85 -13.36 22.21 17.59
CA THR A 85 -14.35 23.19 18.06
C THR A 85 -13.80 24.01 19.23
N SER A 86 -13.08 23.37 20.17
CA SER A 86 -12.43 24.04 21.29
C SER A 86 -11.33 25.00 20.82
N GLN A 87 -10.47 24.56 19.89
CA GLN A 87 -9.42 25.42 19.33
C GLN A 87 -10.02 26.61 18.55
N ARG A 88 -11.08 26.38 17.77
CA ARG A 88 -11.81 27.43 17.05
C ARG A 88 -12.41 28.47 18.00
N ALA A 89 -12.98 28.05 19.13
CA ALA A 89 -13.48 28.98 20.13
C ALA A 89 -12.32 29.78 20.77
N THR A 90 -11.22 29.10 21.10
CA THR A 90 -10.05 29.71 21.73
C THR A 90 -9.42 30.79 20.84
N ILE A 91 -9.23 30.54 19.54
CA ILE A 91 -8.62 31.52 18.64
C ILE A 91 -9.51 32.77 18.45
N VAL A 92 -10.83 32.60 18.42
CA VAL A 92 -11.78 33.73 18.35
C VAL A 92 -11.70 34.58 19.61
N ILE A 93 -11.65 33.95 20.79
CA ILE A 93 -11.50 34.66 22.08
C ILE A 93 -10.16 35.39 22.14
N GLN A 94 -9.06 34.76 21.72
CA GLN A 94 -7.73 35.38 21.69
C GLN A 94 -7.69 36.59 20.75
N LYS A 95 -8.25 36.46 19.55
CA LYS A 95 -8.36 37.57 18.58
C LYS A 95 -9.16 38.74 19.17
N GLN A 96 -10.32 38.47 19.79
CA GLN A 96 -11.14 39.50 20.41
C GLN A 96 -10.43 40.18 21.57
N THR A 97 -9.71 39.40 22.39
CA THR A 97 -8.92 39.91 23.51
C THR A 97 -7.83 40.84 23.01
N PHE A 98 -7.10 40.45 21.95
CA PHE A 98 -6.06 41.28 21.35
C PHE A 98 -6.59 42.63 20.84
N VAL A 99 -7.70 42.63 20.09
CA VAL A 99 -8.34 43.85 19.59
C VAL A 99 -8.83 44.74 20.75
N SER A 100 -9.38 44.14 21.81
CA SER A 100 -9.84 44.90 22.98
C SER A 100 -8.70 45.56 23.76
N GLN A 101 -7.52 44.93 23.79
CA GLN A 101 -6.32 45.47 24.45
C GLN A 101 -5.60 46.53 23.61
N HIS A 102 -5.80 46.52 22.28
CA HIS A 102 -5.14 47.41 21.35
C HIS A 102 -6.16 48.21 20.54
N SER A 103 -6.75 49.24 21.17
CA SER A 103 -7.77 50.09 20.55
C SER A 103 -7.30 50.85 19.30
N CYS A 104 -5.99 50.94 19.06
CA CYS A 104 -5.41 51.53 17.86
C CYS A 104 -5.39 50.59 16.64
N VAL A 105 -5.69 49.31 16.81
CA VAL A 105 -5.69 48.31 15.72
C VAL A 105 -7.13 48.05 15.30
N ASN A 106 -7.43 48.30 14.03
CA ASN A 106 -8.74 48.00 13.47
C ASN A 106 -8.90 46.49 13.24
N ALA A 107 -10.10 45.94 13.52
CA ALA A 107 -10.37 44.52 13.35
C ALA A 107 -10.18 44.04 11.90
N THR A 108 -10.54 44.89 10.92
CA THR A 108 -10.36 44.60 9.49
C THR A 108 -8.88 44.57 9.10
N GLU A 109 -8.08 45.52 9.57
CA GLU A 109 -6.65 45.58 9.30
C GLU A 109 -5.92 44.39 9.91
N LEU A 110 -6.36 43.93 11.09
CA LEU A 110 -5.85 42.70 11.70
C LEU A 110 -6.16 41.46 10.86
N ASP A 111 -7.37 41.36 10.29
CA ASP A 111 -7.73 40.27 9.39
C ASP A 111 -6.91 40.28 8.10
N GLU A 112 -6.67 41.45 7.51
CA GLU A 112 -5.80 41.60 6.35
C GLU A 112 -4.36 41.17 6.66
N LEU A 113 -3.83 41.56 7.82
CA LEU A 113 -2.51 41.12 8.29
C LEU A 113 -2.46 39.60 8.46
N ILE A 114 -3.46 39.00 9.12
CA ILE A 114 -3.53 37.54 9.30
C ILE A 114 -3.58 36.84 7.94
N GLN A 115 -4.35 37.36 6.98
CA GLN A 115 -4.39 36.80 5.62
C GLN A 115 -3.01 36.87 4.93
N GLN A 116 -2.30 37.99 5.05
CA GLN A 116 -0.95 38.13 4.49
C GLN A 116 0.05 37.19 5.16
N VAL A 117 -0.01 37.04 6.49
CA VAL A 117 0.82 36.10 7.24
C VAL A 117 0.55 34.66 6.82
N VAL A 118 -0.71 34.26 6.70
CA VAL A 118 -1.09 32.92 6.21
C VAL A 118 -0.61 32.71 4.78
N ALA A 119 -0.70 33.73 3.91
CA ALA A 119 -0.18 33.66 2.55
C ALA A 119 1.35 33.52 2.51
N ALA A 120 2.07 34.20 3.41
CA ALA A 120 3.53 34.10 3.54
C ALA A 120 3.97 32.74 4.09
N ILE A 121 3.28 32.20 5.10
CA ILE A 121 3.50 30.84 5.60
C ILE A 121 3.25 29.82 4.49
N ASN A 122 2.17 29.99 3.72
CA ASN A 122 1.90 29.18 2.53
C ASN A 122 2.96 29.36 1.44
N ALA A 123 3.76 30.43 1.45
CA ALA A 123 4.92 30.57 0.57
C ALA A 123 6.21 29.93 1.15
N GLY A 124 6.16 29.43 2.40
CA GLY A 124 7.30 28.84 3.11
C GLY A 124 8.11 29.85 3.91
N ILE A 125 7.51 30.98 4.30
CA ILE A 125 8.16 32.03 5.10
C ILE A 125 7.75 31.85 6.56
N ILE A 126 8.72 31.83 7.48
CA ILE A 126 8.47 31.83 8.92
C ILE A 126 8.43 33.29 9.41
N PRO A 127 7.27 33.81 9.84
CA PRO A 127 7.10 35.21 10.22
C PRO A 127 7.55 35.52 11.66
N LEU A 128 8.40 34.66 12.24
CA LEU A 128 8.81 34.73 13.65
C LEU A 128 10.31 35.10 13.75
N GLY A 129 10.65 36.03 14.64
CA GLY A 129 12.02 36.39 14.99
C GLY A 129 12.62 37.62 14.27
N ASN A 130 13.78 38.07 14.74
CA ASN A 130 14.56 39.14 14.12
C ASN A 130 15.30 38.58 12.89
N THR A 131 15.07 39.17 11.72
CA THR A 131 15.27 38.63 10.36
C THR A 131 16.72 38.56 9.87
N SER A 132 17.67 38.05 10.67
CA SER A 132 19.10 38.05 10.27
C SER A 132 19.67 36.68 9.87
N THR A 133 19.03 35.57 10.25
CA THR A 133 19.59 34.22 10.03
C THR A 133 18.52 33.19 9.70
N GLN A 134 17.70 33.46 8.68
CA GLN A 134 16.78 32.43 8.18
C GLN A 134 17.59 31.37 7.41
N ILE A 135 17.58 30.14 7.92
CA ILE A 135 18.15 28.97 7.24
C ILE A 135 17.27 28.69 6.01
N SER A 136 17.88 28.58 4.83
CA SER A 136 17.13 28.33 3.60
C SER A 136 16.50 26.94 3.63
N HIS A 137 15.18 26.86 3.44
CA HIS A 137 14.48 25.58 3.23
C HIS A 137 14.90 24.86 1.94
N TRP A 138 15.58 25.56 1.01
CA TRP A 138 16.10 25.02 -0.24
C TRP A 138 17.63 25.00 -0.27
N ASP A 139 18.29 24.75 0.87
CA ASP A 139 19.70 24.35 0.86
C ASP A 139 19.89 22.98 0.16
N LEU A 140 21.14 22.59 -0.11
CA LEU A 140 21.43 21.35 -0.83
C LEU A 140 20.90 20.09 -0.12
N GLY A 141 21.03 20.03 1.21
CA GLY A 141 20.59 18.90 2.02
C GLY A 141 19.06 18.82 2.09
N SER A 142 18.38 19.94 2.32
CA SER A 142 16.92 20.00 2.34
C SER A 142 16.31 19.77 0.95
N SER A 143 16.96 20.23 -0.12
CA SER A 143 16.56 19.94 -1.51
C SER A 143 16.75 18.46 -1.87
N PHE A 144 17.83 17.82 -1.41
CA PHE A 144 18.03 16.38 -1.56
C PHE A 144 16.96 15.60 -0.80
N PHE A 145 16.63 16.02 0.42
CA PHE A 145 15.54 15.44 1.19
C PHE A 145 14.20 15.58 0.47
N PHE A 146 13.86 16.77 -0.02
CA PHE A 146 12.67 16.98 -0.83
C PHE A 146 12.63 16.06 -2.06
N ALA A 147 13.71 15.97 -2.83
CA ALA A 147 13.80 15.10 -3.99
C ALA A 147 13.52 13.63 -3.64
N GLY A 148 14.08 13.17 -2.52
CA GLY A 148 13.80 11.85 -2.00
C GLY A 148 12.34 11.65 -1.60
N THR A 149 11.68 12.63 -0.95
CA THR A 149 10.24 12.52 -0.59
C THR A 149 9.34 12.37 -1.82
N VAL A 150 9.74 12.92 -2.97
CA VAL A 150 9.02 12.78 -4.24
C VAL A 150 9.14 11.36 -4.79
N ILE A 151 10.36 10.81 -4.89
CA ILE A 151 10.57 9.48 -5.49
C ILE A 151 10.09 8.33 -4.59
N THR A 152 10.09 8.52 -3.28
CA THR A 152 9.56 7.57 -2.29
C THR A 152 8.04 7.63 -2.13
N THR A 153 7.39 8.63 -2.76
CA THR A 153 5.97 8.94 -2.61
C THR A 153 5.52 9.19 -1.16
N ILE A 154 6.44 9.51 -0.25
CA ILE A 154 6.08 9.93 1.12
C ILE A 154 5.45 11.32 1.06
N GLY A 155 6.11 12.26 0.39
CA GLY A 155 5.54 13.58 0.10
C GLY A 155 5.06 14.38 1.32
N PHE A 156 5.89 14.54 2.35
CA PHE A 156 5.54 15.28 3.60
C PHE A 156 4.85 16.62 3.37
N GLY A 157 5.17 17.36 2.30
CA GLY A 157 4.43 18.57 1.93
C GLY A 157 4.74 19.81 2.77
N ASN A 158 5.57 19.68 3.82
CA ASN A 158 6.13 20.81 4.56
C ASN A 158 6.93 21.77 3.66
N ILE A 159 7.58 21.25 2.61
CA ILE A 159 8.24 22.02 1.56
C ILE A 159 7.69 21.55 0.20
N SER A 160 7.32 22.49 -0.67
CA SER A 160 6.79 22.19 -2.01
C SER A 160 7.16 23.28 -3.03
N PRO A 161 7.33 22.93 -4.32
CA PRO A 161 7.74 23.88 -5.35
C PRO A 161 6.64 24.91 -5.61
N ARG A 162 6.97 26.19 -5.42
CA ARG A 162 6.05 27.31 -5.65
C ARG A 162 6.16 27.89 -7.06
N THR A 163 7.35 27.83 -7.65
CA THR A 163 7.62 28.35 -9.00
C THR A 163 6.98 27.46 -10.08
N GLN A 164 6.59 28.08 -11.21
CA GLN A 164 6.04 27.33 -12.35
C GLN A 164 7.05 26.29 -12.88
N GLY A 165 8.32 26.69 -13.02
CA GLY A 165 9.39 25.79 -13.45
C GLY A 165 9.62 24.62 -12.47
N GLY A 166 9.61 24.89 -11.15
CA GLY A 166 9.77 23.86 -10.13
C GLY A 166 8.63 22.83 -10.15
N LYS A 167 7.39 23.27 -10.38
CA LYS A 167 6.23 22.37 -10.53
C LYS A 167 6.35 21.48 -11.77
N ILE A 168 6.69 22.07 -12.92
CA ILE A 168 6.90 21.31 -14.17
C ILE A 168 8.02 20.27 -13.99
N PHE A 169 9.15 20.68 -13.40
CA PHE A 169 10.25 19.77 -13.11
C PHE A 169 9.83 18.65 -12.15
N CYS A 170 9.10 18.96 -11.08
CA CYS A 170 8.61 17.97 -10.12
C CYS A 170 7.73 16.91 -10.77
N ILE A 171 6.87 17.28 -11.75
CA ILE A 171 6.04 16.33 -12.50
C ILE A 171 6.93 15.34 -13.27
N ILE A 172 7.90 15.85 -14.05
CA ILE A 172 8.82 15.01 -14.84
C ILE A 172 9.68 14.13 -13.91
N TYR A 173 10.19 14.71 -12.83
CA TYR A 173 11.03 14.05 -11.85
C TYR A 173 10.29 12.90 -11.15
N ALA A 174 9.03 13.11 -10.75
CA ALA A 174 8.21 12.05 -10.14
C ALA A 174 7.92 10.90 -11.12
N LEU A 175 7.56 11.20 -12.38
CA LEU A 175 7.24 10.20 -13.39
C LEU A 175 8.41 9.25 -13.69
N LEU A 176 9.64 9.75 -13.68
CA LEU A 176 10.85 8.95 -13.91
C LEU A 176 11.43 8.36 -12.63
N GLY A 177 11.38 9.12 -11.54
CA GLY A 177 12.00 8.77 -10.26
C GLY A 177 11.25 7.69 -9.50
N ILE A 178 9.91 7.69 -9.49
CA ILE A 178 9.11 6.68 -8.77
C ILE A 178 9.35 5.27 -9.34
N PRO A 179 9.31 5.02 -10.67
CA PRO A 179 9.66 3.70 -11.21
C PRO A 179 11.11 3.27 -10.87
N LEU A 180 12.06 4.20 -10.99
CA LEU A 180 13.47 3.93 -10.65
C LEU A 180 13.63 3.54 -9.17
N PHE A 181 12.97 4.27 -8.27
CA PHE A 181 12.95 3.94 -6.85
C PHE A 181 12.25 2.60 -6.59
N GLY A 182 11.19 2.26 -7.34
CA GLY A 182 10.54 0.96 -7.29
C GLY A 182 11.51 -0.20 -7.59
N PHE A 183 12.37 -0.07 -8.60
CA PHE A 183 13.41 -1.07 -8.89
C PHE A 183 14.43 -1.19 -7.75
N LEU A 184 14.87 -0.07 -7.19
CA LEU A 184 15.78 -0.06 -6.03
C LEU A 184 15.11 -0.77 -4.84
N LEU A 185 13.85 -0.45 -4.55
CA LEU A 185 13.10 -1.02 -3.44
C LEU A 185 12.90 -2.52 -3.60
N ALA A 186 12.62 -2.99 -4.83
CA ALA A 186 12.55 -4.41 -5.14
C ALA A 186 13.90 -5.11 -4.88
N GLY A 187 15.01 -4.55 -5.39
CA GLY A 187 16.35 -5.11 -5.17
C GLY A 187 16.75 -5.14 -3.69
N VAL A 188 16.48 -4.08 -2.93
CA VAL A 188 16.71 -4.06 -1.47
C VAL A 188 15.81 -5.07 -0.76
N GLY A 189 14.54 -5.17 -1.17
CA GLY A 189 13.58 -6.14 -0.66
C GLY A 189 14.04 -7.59 -0.87
N ASP A 190 14.60 -7.92 -2.02
CA ASP A 190 15.16 -9.24 -2.33
C ASP A 190 16.37 -9.55 -1.43
N GLN A 191 17.29 -8.60 -1.27
CA GLN A 191 18.45 -8.77 -0.39
C GLN A 191 18.02 -8.99 1.06
N LEU A 192 17.11 -8.16 1.58
CA LEU A 192 16.51 -8.36 2.89
C LEU A 192 15.86 -9.74 2.99
N GLY A 193 15.03 -10.10 2.02
CA GLY A 193 14.36 -11.40 1.96
C GLY A 193 15.32 -12.58 2.01
N THR A 194 16.47 -12.52 1.32
CA THR A 194 17.49 -13.59 1.39
C THR A 194 18.20 -13.65 2.74
N ILE A 195 18.50 -12.49 3.37
CA ILE A 195 19.09 -12.43 4.71
C ILE A 195 18.13 -13.05 5.73
N PHE A 196 16.86 -12.68 5.66
CA PHE A 196 15.83 -13.27 6.52
C PHE A 196 15.62 -14.74 6.21
N GLY A 197 15.56 -15.15 4.95
CA GLY A 197 15.43 -16.55 4.54
C GLY A 197 16.55 -17.44 5.11
N LYS A 198 17.80 -16.95 5.12
CA LYS A 198 18.93 -17.64 5.77
C LYS A 198 18.76 -17.72 7.29
N GLY A 199 18.29 -16.64 7.91
CA GLY A 199 17.99 -16.60 9.35
C GLY A 199 16.89 -17.59 9.73
N ILE A 200 15.81 -17.62 8.94
CA ILE A 200 14.70 -18.55 9.09
C ILE A 200 15.19 -19.98 8.95
N ALA A 201 15.90 -20.33 7.88
CA ALA A 201 16.42 -21.68 7.68
C ALA A 201 17.23 -22.21 8.88
N LYS A 202 18.00 -21.34 9.55
CA LYS A 202 18.76 -21.68 10.75
C LYS A 202 17.87 -21.92 11.97
N VAL A 203 16.80 -21.13 12.11
CA VAL A 203 15.76 -21.35 13.14
C VAL A 203 14.99 -22.64 12.83
N GLU A 204 14.62 -22.89 11.57
CA GLU A 204 13.92 -24.10 11.16
C GLU A 204 14.73 -25.37 11.45
N ASP A 205 16.05 -25.41 11.15
CA ASP A 205 16.91 -26.56 11.50
C ASP A 205 16.92 -26.86 13.00
N THR A 206 16.81 -25.81 13.83
CA THR A 206 16.78 -25.94 15.28
C THR A 206 15.41 -26.48 15.77
N PHE A 207 14.30 -26.05 15.16
CA PHE A 207 12.94 -26.46 15.54
C PHE A 207 12.51 -27.81 14.94
N VAL A 208 13.06 -28.23 13.80
CA VAL A 208 12.83 -29.56 13.24
C VAL A 208 13.31 -30.65 14.20
N LYS A 209 14.39 -30.40 14.95
CA LYS A 209 14.87 -31.28 16.04
C LYS A 209 13.85 -31.47 17.16
N TRP A 210 12.88 -30.55 17.29
CA TRP A 210 11.83 -30.57 18.31
C TRP A 210 10.49 -31.17 17.80
N ASN A 211 10.50 -31.83 16.64
CA ASN A 211 9.35 -32.55 16.06
C ASN A 211 8.09 -31.66 15.86
N VAL A 212 8.29 -30.38 15.52
CA VAL A 212 7.21 -29.42 15.27
C VAL A 212 6.76 -29.48 13.80
N SER A 213 5.45 -29.34 13.55
CA SER A 213 4.88 -29.30 12.19
C SER A 213 5.39 -28.12 11.36
N GLN A 214 5.69 -28.36 10.08
CA GLN A 214 6.20 -27.38 9.10
C GLN A 214 5.33 -26.11 8.98
N THR A 215 4.00 -26.23 9.05
CA THR A 215 3.09 -25.07 8.98
C THR A 215 3.23 -24.17 10.22
N LYS A 216 3.43 -24.77 11.39
CA LYS A 216 3.63 -24.03 12.65
C LYS A 216 4.96 -23.28 12.63
N ILE A 217 6.02 -23.92 12.11
CA ILE A 217 7.35 -23.33 11.96
C ILE A 217 7.29 -22.07 11.08
N ARG A 218 6.60 -22.14 9.92
CA ARG A 218 6.42 -20.98 9.03
C ARG A 218 5.70 -19.82 9.71
N ILE A 219 4.63 -20.10 10.47
CA ILE A 219 3.88 -19.07 11.19
C ILE A 219 4.76 -18.43 12.28
N ILE A 220 5.48 -19.24 13.07
CA ILE A 220 6.37 -18.74 14.14
C ILE A 220 7.48 -17.88 13.54
N SER A 221 8.10 -18.34 12.46
CA SER A 221 9.13 -17.62 11.71
C SER A 221 8.64 -16.26 11.20
N THR A 222 7.44 -16.22 10.61
CA THR A 222 6.78 -14.98 10.20
C THR A 222 6.52 -14.03 11.38
N ILE A 223 6.05 -14.53 12.52
CA ILE A 223 5.80 -13.70 13.70
C ILE A 223 7.12 -13.12 14.23
N ILE A 224 8.18 -13.92 14.32
CA ILE A 224 9.51 -13.46 14.75
C ILE A 224 10.02 -12.39 13.78
N PHE A 225 9.84 -12.57 12.47
CA PHE A 225 10.22 -11.60 11.46
C PHE A 225 9.48 -10.26 11.61
N ILE A 226 8.18 -10.28 11.87
CA ILE A 226 7.40 -9.07 12.16
C ILE A 226 7.91 -8.39 13.43
N LEU A 227 8.06 -9.14 14.52
CA LEU A 227 8.50 -8.60 15.81
C LEU A 227 9.90 -7.98 15.74
N PHE A 228 10.84 -8.68 15.10
CA PHE A 228 12.21 -8.20 14.94
C PHE A 228 12.26 -6.91 14.12
N GLY A 229 11.53 -6.83 13.02
CA GLY A 229 11.49 -5.60 12.23
C GLY A 229 10.71 -4.47 12.90
N CYS A 230 9.67 -4.76 13.69
CA CYS A 230 9.05 -3.74 14.55
C CYS A 230 10.05 -3.17 15.56
N VAL A 231 10.93 -3.99 16.15
CA VAL A 231 11.97 -3.48 17.06
C VAL A 231 12.99 -2.61 16.29
N LEU A 232 13.50 -3.10 15.16
CA LEU A 232 14.56 -2.42 14.40
C LEU A 232 14.10 -1.17 13.65
N PHE A 233 12.93 -1.20 13.01
CA PHE A 233 12.47 -0.15 12.11
C PHE A 233 11.40 0.75 12.70
N VAL A 234 10.79 0.36 13.83
CA VAL A 234 9.77 1.17 14.53
C VAL A 234 10.26 1.63 15.90
N ALA A 235 10.52 0.71 16.82
CA ALA A 235 10.81 1.06 18.22
C ALA A 235 12.15 1.78 18.38
N LEU A 236 13.23 1.25 17.80
CA LEU A 236 14.57 1.84 17.90
C LEU A 236 14.61 3.25 17.27
N PRO A 237 14.12 3.48 16.03
CA PRO A 237 14.06 4.82 15.45
C PRO A 237 13.17 5.78 16.26
N ALA A 238 12.03 5.32 16.78
CA ALA A 238 11.17 6.17 17.61
C ALA A 238 11.88 6.64 18.89
N VAL A 239 12.71 5.79 19.52
CA VAL A 239 13.53 6.21 20.67
C VAL A 239 14.57 7.24 20.25
N ILE A 240 15.21 7.07 19.08
CA ILE A 240 16.18 8.04 18.55
C ILE A 240 15.49 9.38 18.28
N PHE A 241 14.36 9.39 17.56
CA PHE A 241 13.62 10.60 17.23
C PHE A 241 13.11 11.32 18.48
N LYS A 242 12.65 10.58 19.50
CA LYS A 242 12.30 11.17 20.79
C LYS A 242 13.44 11.99 21.41
N HIS A 243 14.68 11.48 21.35
CA HIS A 243 15.82 12.14 21.98
C HIS A 243 16.37 13.29 21.12
N ILE A 244 16.42 13.12 19.80
CA ILE A 244 17.01 14.12 18.88
C ILE A 244 16.02 15.24 18.59
N GLU A 245 14.76 14.93 18.30
CA GLU A 245 13.73 15.91 17.93
C GLU A 245 12.91 16.41 19.12
N GLY A 246 13.09 15.83 20.31
CA GLY A 246 12.36 16.20 21.53
C GLY A 246 10.88 15.81 21.52
N TRP A 247 10.46 14.93 20.60
CA TRP A 247 9.07 14.49 20.47
C TRP A 247 8.62 13.58 21.61
N SER A 248 7.31 13.50 21.85
CA SER A 248 6.77 12.50 22.76
C SER A 248 6.97 11.09 22.18
N THR A 249 6.89 10.06 23.04
CA THR A 249 6.99 8.66 22.57
C THR A 249 5.89 8.33 21.56
N LEU A 250 4.68 8.89 21.73
CA LEU A 250 3.58 8.65 20.81
C LEU A 250 3.84 9.31 19.45
N ASP A 251 4.26 10.58 19.45
CA ASP A 251 4.55 11.35 18.23
C ASP A 251 5.69 10.73 17.43
N ALA A 252 6.73 10.23 18.10
CA ALA A 252 7.84 9.55 17.44
C ALA A 252 7.40 8.23 16.77
N ILE A 253 6.56 7.43 17.44
CA ILE A 253 6.00 6.21 16.84
C ILE A 253 5.06 6.56 15.68
N TYR A 254 4.22 7.59 15.85
CA TYR A 254 3.33 8.11 14.83
C TYR A 254 4.12 8.53 13.58
N PHE A 255 5.17 9.34 13.74
CA PHE A 255 6.06 9.76 12.65
C PHE A 255 6.63 8.56 11.90
N VAL A 256 7.15 7.56 12.62
CA VAL A 256 7.73 6.37 11.99
C VAL A 256 6.69 5.62 11.16
N VAL A 257 5.50 5.37 11.71
CA VAL A 257 4.44 4.64 11.00
C VAL A 257 3.95 5.42 9.78
N ILE A 258 3.66 6.71 9.93
CA ILE A 258 3.18 7.58 8.84
C ILE A 258 4.22 7.74 7.72
N THR A 259 5.51 7.74 8.08
CA THR A 259 6.61 7.82 7.12
C THR A 259 6.79 6.50 6.35
N LEU A 260 6.89 5.36 7.06
CA LEU A 260 7.14 4.05 6.43
C LEU A 260 5.94 3.48 5.69
N THR A 261 4.72 3.95 6.00
CA THR A 261 3.51 3.65 5.22
C THR A 261 3.36 4.55 3.98
N THR A 262 4.30 5.48 3.77
CA THR A 262 4.26 6.52 2.72
C THR A 262 2.98 7.35 2.74
N ILE A 263 2.36 7.53 3.91
CA ILE A 263 1.23 8.47 4.08
C ILE A 263 1.77 9.90 4.13
N GLY A 264 2.82 10.13 4.94
CA GLY A 264 3.58 11.38 4.97
C GLY A 264 2.76 12.65 5.17
N PHE A 265 2.02 12.77 6.28
CA PHE A 265 1.25 14.00 6.57
C PHE A 265 2.11 15.27 6.69
N GLY A 266 3.34 15.14 7.18
CA GLY A 266 4.31 16.23 7.30
C GLY A 266 4.06 17.20 8.46
N ASP A 267 3.16 16.85 9.37
CA ASP A 267 3.00 17.46 10.69
C ASP A 267 4.23 17.20 11.58
N TYR A 268 4.89 16.06 11.40
CA TYR A 268 6.22 15.75 11.94
C TYR A 268 7.20 15.44 10.82
N VAL A 269 8.38 16.09 10.84
CA VAL A 269 9.46 15.86 9.88
C VAL A 269 10.81 15.88 10.59
N ALA A 270 11.53 14.76 10.52
CA ALA A 270 12.87 14.66 11.08
C ALA A 270 13.86 15.57 10.33
N GLY A 271 14.64 16.36 11.07
CA GLY A 271 15.58 17.32 10.50
C GLY A 271 14.93 18.61 9.97
N GLY A 272 13.68 18.88 10.35
CA GLY A 272 12.88 20.02 9.89
C GLY A 272 12.87 21.24 10.82
N SER A 273 13.36 21.11 12.06
CA SER A 273 13.40 22.20 13.04
C SER A 273 14.69 23.03 12.90
N ASP A 274 14.73 24.24 13.46
CA ASP A 274 15.95 25.07 13.51
C ASP A 274 16.95 24.62 14.59
N ILE A 275 16.97 23.32 14.92
CA ILE A 275 17.87 22.72 15.89
C ILE A 275 19.21 22.44 15.22
N GLU A 276 20.32 22.56 15.95
CA GLU A 276 21.64 22.18 15.46
C GLU A 276 21.74 20.64 15.36
N TYR A 277 21.62 20.12 14.14
CA TYR A 277 21.75 18.69 13.86
C TYR A 277 23.19 18.32 13.54
N LEU A 278 23.57 17.07 13.86
CA LEU A 278 24.80 16.48 13.35
C LEU A 278 24.68 16.25 11.84
N ASP A 279 25.73 16.55 11.08
CA ASP A 279 25.73 16.46 9.60
C ASP A 279 25.30 15.07 9.06
N PHE A 280 25.59 14.00 9.80
CA PHE A 280 25.24 12.64 9.39
C PHE A 280 23.78 12.25 9.70
N TYR A 281 23.04 13.05 10.48
CA TYR A 281 21.68 12.71 10.91
C TYR A 281 20.71 12.56 9.73
N LYS A 282 20.60 13.56 8.86
CA LYS A 282 19.71 13.52 7.69
C LYS A 282 20.04 12.35 6.73
N PRO A 283 21.32 12.07 6.38
CA PRO A 283 21.69 10.87 5.64
C PRO A 283 21.31 9.55 6.31
N VAL A 284 21.47 9.44 7.64
CA VAL A 284 21.08 8.22 8.39
C VAL A 284 19.56 8.03 8.38
N VAL A 285 18.78 9.11 8.54
CA VAL A 285 17.32 9.06 8.41
C VAL A 285 16.94 8.59 6.99
N TRP A 286 17.60 9.09 5.96
CA TRP A 286 17.41 8.63 4.57
C TRP A 286 17.68 7.15 4.39
N PHE A 287 18.77 6.65 4.96
CA PHE A 287 19.10 5.24 4.93
C PHE A 287 18.04 4.39 5.66
N TRP A 288 17.59 4.84 6.84
CA TRP A 288 16.50 4.20 7.57
C TRP A 288 15.20 4.17 6.76
N ILE A 289 14.81 5.26 6.10
CA ILE A 289 13.63 5.29 5.22
C ILE A 289 13.78 4.25 4.11
N LEU A 290 14.92 4.19 3.42
CA LEU A 290 15.15 3.24 2.33
C LEU A 290 14.98 1.79 2.78
N VAL A 291 15.65 1.39 3.86
CA VAL A 291 15.59 0.01 4.37
C VAL A 291 14.22 -0.29 5.01
N GLY A 292 13.66 0.68 5.73
CA GLY A 292 12.37 0.58 6.40
C GLY A 292 11.21 0.43 5.40
N LEU A 293 11.23 1.16 4.29
CA LEU A 293 10.24 1.01 3.20
C LEU A 293 10.33 -0.37 2.55
N ALA A 294 11.54 -0.89 2.32
CA ALA A 294 11.71 -2.22 1.76
C ALA A 294 11.16 -3.30 2.69
N TYR A 295 11.41 -3.16 3.99
CA TYR A 295 10.83 -4.01 5.02
C TYR A 295 9.30 -3.91 5.06
N PHE A 296 8.75 -2.70 5.06
CA PHE A 296 7.31 -2.47 5.11
C PHE A 296 6.60 -3.03 3.87
N ALA A 297 7.19 -2.86 2.68
CA ALA A 297 6.71 -3.47 1.44
C ALA A 297 6.69 -5.00 1.52
N ALA A 298 7.72 -5.63 2.10
CA ALA A 298 7.74 -7.08 2.32
C ALA A 298 6.62 -7.53 3.28
N VAL A 299 6.41 -6.79 4.38
CA VAL A 299 5.31 -7.06 5.33
C VAL A 299 3.94 -6.90 4.66
N LEU A 300 3.71 -5.85 3.87
CA LEU A 300 2.47 -5.64 3.14
C LEU A 300 2.21 -6.76 2.11
N SER A 301 3.25 -7.20 1.39
CA SER A 301 3.15 -8.32 0.45
C SER A 301 2.72 -9.61 1.18
N MET A 302 3.35 -9.89 2.32
CA MET A 302 3.04 -11.05 3.15
C MET A 302 1.61 -11.00 3.72
N ILE A 303 1.15 -9.84 4.21
CA ILE A 303 -0.24 -9.64 4.65
C ILE A 303 -1.20 -9.86 3.46
N GLY A 304 -0.85 -9.34 2.27
CA GLY A 304 -1.61 -9.54 1.04
C GLY A 304 -1.80 -11.01 0.68
N ASP A 305 -0.74 -11.82 0.79
CA ASP A 305 -0.81 -13.26 0.54
C ASP A 305 -1.64 -13.99 1.60
N TRP A 306 -1.52 -13.61 2.87
CA TRP A 306 -2.39 -14.12 3.94
C TRP A 306 -3.87 -13.80 3.67
N LEU A 307 -4.20 -12.57 3.28
CA LEU A 307 -5.55 -12.17 2.91
C LEU A 307 -6.08 -12.96 1.71
N ARG A 308 -5.23 -13.25 0.70
CA ARG A 308 -5.58 -14.12 -0.43
C ARG A 308 -5.90 -15.54 0.02
N VAL A 309 -5.13 -16.10 0.96
CA VAL A 309 -5.38 -17.45 1.51
C VAL A 309 -6.71 -17.51 2.27
N ILE A 310 -7.00 -16.52 3.11
CA ILE A 310 -8.27 -16.42 3.83
C ILE A 310 -9.44 -16.29 2.83
N SER A 311 -9.26 -15.48 1.78
CA SER A 311 -10.25 -15.33 0.72
C SER A 311 -10.52 -16.65 -0.04
N LYS A 312 -9.47 -17.45 -0.31
CA LYS A 312 -9.62 -18.79 -0.92
C LYS A 312 -10.35 -19.76 0.00
N LYS A 313 -9.96 -19.86 1.27
CA LYS A 313 -10.67 -20.72 2.26
C LYS A 313 -12.13 -20.32 2.42
N THR A 314 -12.39 -19.01 2.51
CA THR A 314 -13.75 -18.48 2.58
C THR A 314 -14.55 -18.82 1.31
N LYS A 315 -13.92 -18.85 0.13
CA LYS A 315 -14.57 -19.25 -1.13
C LYS A 315 -14.86 -20.75 -1.17
N GLU A 316 -13.95 -21.59 -0.69
CA GLU A 316 -14.11 -23.06 -0.62
C GLU A 316 -15.19 -23.45 0.40
N GLU A 317 -15.16 -22.86 1.60
CA GLU A 317 -16.23 -23.01 2.60
C GLU A 317 -17.56 -22.46 2.09
N ASN A 318 -17.58 -21.32 1.38
CA ASN A 318 -18.81 -20.80 0.78
C ASN A 318 -19.31 -21.64 -0.40
N ILE A 319 -18.47 -22.44 -1.07
CA ILE A 319 -18.92 -23.42 -2.07
C ILE A 319 -19.62 -24.60 -1.37
N THR A 320 -19.14 -25.02 -0.21
CA THR A 320 -19.82 -26.04 0.63
C THR A 320 -21.11 -25.49 1.24
N VAL A 321 -21.10 -24.25 1.74
CA VAL A 321 -22.26 -23.56 2.30
C VAL A 321 -23.25 -23.12 1.21
N ARG A 322 -22.85 -22.93 -0.05
CA ARG A 322 -23.77 -22.64 -1.17
C ARG A 322 -24.80 -23.74 -1.45
N LYS A 323 -24.68 -24.92 -0.82
CA LYS A 323 -25.81 -25.87 -0.76
C LYS A 323 -26.98 -25.36 0.10
N ASN A 324 -26.76 -24.39 0.98
CA ASN A 324 -27.78 -23.66 1.74
C ASN A 324 -27.61 -22.14 1.54
N LYS A 325 -28.44 -21.56 0.68
CA LYS A 325 -28.47 -20.12 0.37
C LYS A 325 -28.58 -19.26 1.64
N ILE A 326 -27.65 -18.33 1.83
CA ILE A 326 -27.90 -17.08 2.57
C ILE A 326 -28.16 -15.99 1.52
N LYS A 327 -29.31 -15.33 1.60
CA LYS A 327 -29.71 -14.26 0.66
C LYS A 327 -29.07 -12.94 1.10
N ALA A 328 -28.62 -12.15 0.11
CA ALA A 328 -28.03 -10.82 0.31
C ALA A 328 -28.94 -9.81 1.07
N SER A 329 -30.21 -10.14 1.28
CA SER A 329 -31.15 -9.37 2.10
C SER A 329 -30.77 -9.31 3.58
N GLU A 330 -30.13 -10.34 4.15
CA GLU A 330 -29.76 -10.37 5.57
C GLU A 330 -28.55 -9.46 5.88
N LEU A 331 -27.64 -9.27 4.93
CA LEU A 331 -26.50 -8.36 5.07
C LEU A 331 -26.94 -6.90 5.14
N ILE A 332 -28.02 -6.54 4.44
CA ILE A 332 -28.61 -5.20 4.48
C ILE A 332 -29.28 -4.95 5.85
N GLU A 333 -29.95 -5.95 6.43
CA GLU A 333 -30.52 -5.83 7.77
C GLU A 333 -29.46 -5.70 8.87
N VAL A 334 -28.33 -6.42 8.76
CA VAL A 334 -27.22 -6.28 9.72
C VAL A 334 -26.59 -4.89 9.65
N ILE A 335 -26.41 -4.33 8.45
CA ILE A 335 -25.91 -2.96 8.28
C ILE A 335 -26.90 -1.94 8.86
N PHE A 336 -28.20 -2.12 8.62
CA PHE A 336 -29.25 -1.24 9.16
C PHE A 336 -29.34 -1.33 10.70
N PHE A 337 -29.21 -2.53 11.26
CA PHE A 337 -29.19 -2.77 12.70
C PHE A 337 -27.97 -2.13 13.39
N LEU A 338 -26.78 -2.23 12.78
CA LEU A 338 -25.57 -1.60 13.29
C LEU A 338 -25.65 -0.06 13.23
N TRP A 339 -26.26 0.49 12.18
CA TRP A 339 -26.53 1.93 12.05
C TRP A 339 -27.48 2.44 13.15
N GLU A 340 -28.56 1.71 13.45
CA GLU A 340 -29.50 2.07 14.50
C GLU A 340 -28.88 2.00 15.91
N LYS A 341 -28.02 1.00 16.14
CA LYS A 341 -27.32 0.83 17.44
C LYS A 341 -26.31 1.95 17.68
N PHE A 342 -25.57 2.35 16.64
CA PHE A 342 -24.62 3.47 16.71
C PHE A 342 -25.34 4.81 16.98
N LYS A 343 -26.50 5.02 16.35
CA LYS A 343 -27.35 6.21 16.59
C LYS A 343 -27.79 6.34 18.05
N ARG A 344 -28.07 5.24 18.76
CA ARG A 344 -28.44 5.26 20.19
C ARG A 344 -27.25 5.51 21.13
N GLN A 345 -26.04 5.14 20.73
CA GLN A 345 -24.85 5.28 21.57
C GLN A 345 -24.27 6.70 21.56
N SER A 346 -24.54 7.48 20.49
CA SER A 346 -24.17 8.90 20.38
C SER A 346 -24.91 9.83 21.35
N LEU A 347 -25.98 9.39 22.02
CA LEU A 347 -26.76 10.23 22.95
C LEU A 347 -26.32 10.15 24.42
N SER A 348 -25.35 9.31 24.76
CA SER A 348 -24.88 9.14 26.16
C SER A 348 -23.36 9.09 26.22
N ALA A 349 -22.70 10.22 25.94
CA ALA A 349 -21.25 10.34 26.09
C ALA A 349 -20.89 10.86 27.49
N ALA A 350 -20.76 9.92 28.43
CA ALA A 350 -19.93 10.05 29.62
C ALA A 350 -19.44 8.64 30.01
N CYS A 351 -18.27 8.21 29.51
CA CYS A 351 -17.24 7.44 30.21
C CYS A 351 -16.13 6.92 29.27
N ASP A 352 -14.90 7.38 29.51
CA ASP A 352 -13.67 7.06 28.75
C ASP A 352 -13.13 5.61 28.89
N LEU A 353 -13.73 4.74 29.72
CA LEU A 353 -13.27 3.34 29.86
C LEU A 353 -14.13 2.32 29.13
N ASP A 354 -15.41 2.62 28.89
CA ASP A 354 -16.33 1.67 28.28
C ASP A 354 -16.07 1.48 26.78
N PHE A 355 -15.48 2.47 26.11
CA PHE A 355 -15.18 2.39 24.67
C PHE A 355 -14.02 1.44 24.35
N ILE A 356 -12.93 1.48 25.12
CA ILE A 356 -11.81 0.53 24.97
C ILE A 356 -12.27 -0.89 25.31
N MET A 357 -13.09 -1.04 26.36
CA MET A 357 -13.73 -2.31 26.70
C MET A 357 -14.71 -2.80 25.62
N LEU A 358 -15.41 -1.90 24.93
CA LEU A 358 -16.33 -2.24 23.83
C LEU A 358 -15.56 -2.68 22.59
N VAL A 359 -14.47 -2.00 22.24
CA VAL A 359 -13.57 -2.37 21.14
C VAL A 359 -12.88 -3.71 21.44
N LEU A 360 -12.43 -3.93 22.67
CA LEU A 360 -11.87 -5.22 23.11
C LEU A 360 -12.93 -6.32 23.18
N LYS A 361 -14.18 -6.02 23.57
CA LYS A 361 -15.31 -6.96 23.50
C LYS A 361 -15.69 -7.27 22.06
N PHE A 362 -15.59 -6.30 21.15
CA PHE A 362 -15.86 -6.48 19.71
C PHE A 362 -14.77 -7.31 19.05
N LEU A 363 -13.49 -7.05 19.34
CA LEU A 363 -12.34 -7.87 18.94
C LEU A 363 -12.41 -9.27 19.55
N LYS A 364 -12.81 -9.41 20.82
CA LYS A 364 -13.08 -10.72 21.44
C LYS A 364 -14.27 -11.42 20.78
N CYS A 365 -15.31 -10.72 20.36
CA CYS A 365 -16.46 -11.30 19.66
C CYS A 365 -16.07 -11.75 18.23
N LEU A 366 -15.24 -10.98 17.53
CA LEU A 366 -14.63 -11.35 16.25
C LEU A 366 -13.68 -12.54 16.39
N LEU A 367 -12.84 -12.58 17.43
CA LEU A 367 -12.02 -13.74 17.78
C LEU A 367 -12.89 -14.95 18.16
N PHE A 368 -13.95 -14.74 18.94
CA PHE A 368 -14.85 -15.80 19.40
C PHE A 368 -15.68 -16.35 18.22
N LEU A 369 -16.07 -15.53 17.25
CA LEU A 369 -16.69 -15.97 16.00
C LEU A 369 -15.68 -16.70 15.10
N ALA A 370 -14.40 -16.30 15.13
CA ALA A 370 -13.33 -17.01 14.44
C ALA A 370 -12.99 -18.37 15.11
N THR A 371 -13.09 -18.49 16.43
CA THR A 371 -12.81 -19.73 17.18
C THR A 371 -14.03 -20.64 17.37
N ALA A 372 -15.25 -20.10 17.47
CA ALA A 372 -16.48 -20.90 17.60
C ALA A 372 -16.78 -21.70 16.33
N LYS A 373 -16.31 -21.22 15.17
CA LYS A 373 -16.34 -21.99 13.91
C LYS A 373 -15.35 -23.17 13.91
N SER A 374 -14.32 -23.14 14.76
CA SER A 374 -13.39 -24.26 14.96
C SER A 374 -13.94 -25.32 15.93
N TRP A 375 -14.80 -24.94 16.89
CA TRP A 375 -15.38 -25.88 17.87
C TRP A 375 -16.65 -26.58 17.38
N ALA A 376 -17.39 -25.98 16.44
CA ALA A 376 -18.59 -26.60 15.87
C ALA A 376 -18.31 -27.76 14.88
N VAL A 377 -17.03 -28.02 14.56
CA VAL A 377 -16.57 -29.12 13.68
C VAL A 377 -16.13 -30.36 14.47
N GLU A 378 -15.84 -30.24 15.78
CA GLU A 378 -15.41 -31.36 16.62
C GLU A 378 -16.58 -32.06 17.37
N CYS A 379 -17.83 -31.66 17.15
CA CYS A 379 -19.02 -32.19 17.81
C CYS A 379 -20.16 -32.55 16.84
N ARG A 380 -19.85 -32.97 15.61
CA ARG A 380 -20.87 -33.54 14.73
C ARG A 380 -20.34 -34.71 13.92
#